data_AF-A0A1J3GEF4-F1
#
_entry.id   AF-A0A1J3GEF4-F1
#
_cell.length_a   1.000
_cell.length_b   1.000
_cell.length_c   1.000
_cell.angle_alpha   90.00
_cell.angle_beta   90.00
_cell.angle_gamma   90.00
#
_symmetry.space_group_name_H-M   'P 1'
#
loop_
_entity.id
_entity.type
_entity.pdbx_description
1 polymer ?
#
loop_
_entity_poly.entity_id
_entity_poly.type
_entity_poly.pdbx_seq_one_letter_code
_entity_poly.pdbx_strand_id
1 'polypeptide(L)'
;VKPGGKVLFADGSISSVVKKVENGIVTVQILNDGKLGNKKNMCLPGVQITLPTIGNYDEYDIAEFGIKDKVDYIAISFARYGTDLTKLRNYLAERDPEHGPYIHLISKIENHEA
;
A
#
# COMPACT_ATOMS: atom_id res chain seq x y z
N VAL A 1 16.13 -0.77 0.94
CA VAL A 1 16.86 -0.34 -0.29
C VAL A 1 18.36 -0.36 -0.05
N LYS A 2 19.18 -0.44 -1.11
CA LYS A 2 20.66 -0.42 -1.02
C LYS A 2 21.25 0.41 -2.16
N PRO A 3 22.50 0.91 -2.05
CA PRO A 3 23.18 1.57 -3.17
C PRO A 3 23.10 0.76 -4.46
N GLY A 4 22.87 1.46 -5.58
CA GLY A 4 22.61 0.86 -6.89
C GLY A 4 21.16 0.41 -7.14
N GLY A 5 20.32 0.34 -6.10
CA GLY A 5 18.89 0.08 -6.25
C GLY A 5 18.14 1.24 -6.92
N LYS A 6 16.92 0.99 -7.40
CA LYS A 6 16.07 2.02 -8.00
C LYS A 6 15.01 2.51 -7.02
N VAL A 7 14.71 3.80 -7.11
CA VAL A 7 13.52 4.41 -6.50
C VAL A 7 12.79 5.16 -7.60
N LEU A 8 11.53 4.83 -7.79
CA LEU A 8 10.66 5.41 -8.82
C LEU A 8 9.66 6.33 -8.13
N PHE A 9 9.42 7.51 -8.70
CA PHE A 9 8.45 8.48 -8.18
C PHE A 9 7.35 8.73 -9.21
N ALA A 10 6.15 9.05 -8.73
CA ALA A 10 4.99 9.41 -9.56
C ALA A 10 4.72 8.38 -10.66
N ASP A 11 4.39 7.16 -10.26
CA ASP A 11 4.08 6.03 -11.16
C ASP A 11 5.21 5.67 -12.13
N GLY A 12 6.46 5.95 -11.73
CA GLY A 12 7.64 5.71 -12.57
C GLY A 12 7.98 6.83 -13.55
N SER A 13 7.23 7.94 -13.55
CA SER A 13 7.52 9.11 -14.37
C SER A 13 8.89 9.72 -14.09
N ILE A 14 9.39 9.59 -12.85
CA ILE A 14 10.73 10.01 -12.45
C ILE A 14 11.48 8.79 -11.93
N SER A 15 12.58 8.46 -12.61
CA SER A 15 13.48 7.38 -12.26
C SER A 15 14.69 7.89 -11.49
N SER A 16 15.15 7.11 -10.52
CA SER A 16 16.36 7.43 -9.77
C SER A 16 17.16 6.17 -9.41
N VAL A 17 18.43 6.37 -9.07
CA VAL A 17 19.30 5.34 -8.51
C VAL A 17 19.79 5.74 -7.12
N VAL A 18 19.74 4.82 -6.17
CA VAL A 18 20.21 5.02 -4.80
C VAL A 18 21.73 5.17 -4.81
N LYS A 19 22.22 6.27 -4.26
CA LYS A 19 23.66 6.53 -4.08
C LYS A 19 24.14 6.18 -2.69
N LYS A 20 23.34 6.53 -1.67
CA LYS A 20 23.72 6.36 -0.26
C LYS A 20 22.49 6.09 0.59
N VAL A 21 22.68 5.27 1.63
CA VAL A 21 21.69 5.03 2.68
C VAL A 21 22.41 5.19 4.01
N GLU A 22 22.01 6.16 4.81
CA GLU A 22 22.61 6.42 6.12
C GLU A 22 21.61 7.12 7.04
N ASN A 23 21.62 6.79 8.34
CA ASN A 23 20.81 7.47 9.36
C ASN A 23 19.31 7.59 9.00
N GLY A 24 18.74 6.57 8.36
CA GLY A 24 17.34 6.58 7.90
C GLY A 24 17.06 7.45 6.67
N ILE A 25 18.07 8.09 6.09
CA ILE A 25 17.99 8.93 4.89
C ILE A 25 18.50 8.15 3.68
N VAL A 26 17.80 8.27 2.55
CA VAL A 26 18.19 7.68 1.27
C VAL A 26 18.47 8.81 0.28
N THR A 27 19.72 8.93 -0.14
CA THR A 27 20.13 9.88 -1.18
C THR A 27 20.10 9.19 -2.53
N VAL A 28 19.39 9.78 -3.49
CA VAL A 28 19.23 9.26 -4.85
C VAL A 28 19.76 10.24 -5.90
N GLN A 29 20.21 9.73 -7.04
CA GLN A 29 20.46 10.52 -8.25
C GLN A 29 19.28 10.34 -9.21
N ILE A 30 18.65 11.45 -9.60
CA ILE A 30 17.61 11.48 -10.62
C ILE A 30 18.21 11.18 -12.00
N LEU A 31 17.53 10.33 -12.78
CA LEU A 31 17.99 9.83 -14.08
C LEU A 31 17.28 10.49 -15.27
N ASN A 32 16.18 11.22 -15.03
CA ASN A 32 15.43 11.93 -16.05
C ASN A 32 14.75 13.17 -15.48
N ASP A 33 14.51 14.15 -16.34
CA ASP A 33 13.76 15.35 -15.96
C ASP A 33 12.31 15.02 -15.64
N GLY A 34 11.72 15.76 -14.71
CA GLY A 34 10.32 15.64 -14.34
C GLY A 34 9.93 16.61 -13.23
N LYS A 35 8.61 16.82 -13.07
CA LYS A 35 8.05 17.63 -11.99
C LYS A 35 7.46 16.72 -10.93
N LEU A 36 7.98 16.81 -9.70
CA LEU A 36 7.44 16.09 -8.56
C LEU A 36 6.42 16.98 -7.83
N GLY A 37 5.17 16.55 -7.80
CA GLY A 37 4.11 17.20 -7.03
C GLY A 37 4.00 16.67 -5.60
N ASN A 38 3.06 17.22 -4.83
CA ASN A 38 2.78 16.76 -3.47
C ASN A 38 2.10 15.37 -3.46
N LYS A 39 2.35 14.60 -2.39
CA LYS A 39 1.76 13.27 -2.12
C LYS A 39 1.84 12.30 -3.31
N LYS A 40 2.90 12.39 -4.12
CA LYS A 40 3.16 11.43 -5.19
C LYS A 40 3.63 10.11 -4.59
N ASN A 41 3.19 9.01 -5.20
CA ASN A 41 3.60 7.68 -4.79
C ASN A 41 5.07 7.41 -5.14
N MET A 42 5.57 6.34 -4.54
CA MET A 42 6.91 5.83 -4.74
C MET A 42 6.84 4.32 -4.94
N CYS A 43 7.61 3.81 -5.89
CA CYS A 43 7.77 2.38 -6.12
C CYS A 43 9.24 2.00 -5.94
N LEU A 44 9.47 0.84 -5.32
CA LEU A 44 10.79 0.31 -4.99
C LEU A 44 10.99 -1.05 -5.69
N PRO A 45 11.37 -1.06 -6.98
CA PRO A 45 11.49 -2.32 -7.73
C PRO A 45 12.48 -3.30 -7.10
N GLY A 46 12.05 -4.55 -6.94
CA GLY A 46 12.87 -5.62 -6.37
C GLY A 46 13.16 -5.47 -4.87
N VAL A 47 12.42 -4.60 -4.17
CA VAL A 47 12.52 -4.45 -2.71
C VAL A 47 11.28 -5.03 -2.08
N GLN A 48 11.48 -5.91 -1.11
CA GLN A 48 10.41 -6.43 -0.28
C GLN A 48 9.89 -5.34 0.66
N ILE A 49 8.58 -5.08 0.63
CA ILE A 49 7.94 -4.08 1.49
C ILE A 49 7.43 -4.78 2.75
N THR A 50 7.92 -4.35 3.92
CA THR A 50 7.57 -4.95 5.22
C THR A 50 6.38 -4.28 5.90
N LEU A 51 5.77 -3.27 5.27
CA LEU A 51 4.56 -2.65 5.78
C LEU A 51 3.40 -3.66 5.78
N PRO A 52 2.49 -3.62 6.76
CA PRO A 52 1.31 -4.46 6.74
C PRO A 52 0.40 -4.09 5.56
N THR A 53 -0.41 -5.04 5.09
CA THR A 53 -1.36 -4.80 3.99
C THR A 53 -2.48 -3.85 4.42
N ILE A 54 -2.84 -3.90 5.70
CA ILE A 54 -3.82 -3.02 6.34
C ILE A 54 -3.10 -2.38 7.53
N GLY A 55 -2.88 -1.07 7.45
CA GLY A 55 -2.28 -0.29 8.52
C GLY A 55 -3.33 0.40 9.40
N ASN A 56 -2.87 1.08 10.45
CA ASN A 56 -3.74 1.75 11.42
C ASN A 56 -4.68 2.80 10.78
N TYR A 57 -4.22 3.50 9.74
CA TYR A 57 -5.05 4.47 9.01
C TYR A 57 -6.12 3.76 8.17
N ASP A 58 -5.77 2.64 7.54
CA ASP A 58 -6.74 1.84 6.78
C ASP A 58 -7.82 1.27 7.72
N GLU A 59 -7.42 0.79 8.91
CA GLU A 59 -8.39 0.32 9.93
C GLU A 59 -9.33 1.44 10.38
N TYR A 60 -8.82 2.66 10.56
CA TYR A 60 -9.63 3.82 10.89
C TYR A 60 -10.65 4.12 9.79
N ASP A 61 -10.21 4.16 8.52
CA ASP A 61 -11.10 4.41 7.38
C ASP A 61 -12.15 3.28 7.23
N ILE A 62 -11.76 2.02 7.45
CA ILE A 62 -12.69 0.89 7.42
C ILE A 62 -13.73 1.02 8.54
N ALA A 63 -13.34 1.40 9.74
CA ALA A 63 -14.27 1.51 10.87
C ALA A 63 -15.18 2.73 10.77
N GLU A 64 -14.59 3.92 10.59
CA GLU A 64 -15.29 5.20 10.68
C GLU A 64 -16.03 5.59 9.40
N PHE A 65 -15.66 5.00 8.27
CA PHE A 65 -16.32 5.22 6.99
C PHE A 65 -16.91 3.92 6.42
N GLY A 66 -16.09 2.88 6.21
CA GLY A 66 -16.54 1.64 5.56
C GLY A 66 -17.74 0.96 6.25
N ILE A 67 -17.57 0.63 7.53
CA ILE A 67 -18.60 -0.02 8.36
C ILE A 67 -19.74 0.95 8.65
N LYS A 68 -19.40 2.13 9.16
CA LYS A 68 -20.39 3.14 9.59
C LYS A 68 -21.37 3.51 8.47
N ASP A 69 -20.87 3.69 7.25
CA ASP A 69 -21.68 4.10 6.10
C ASP A 69 -22.19 2.88 5.29
N LYS A 70 -21.96 1.66 5.78
CA LYS A 70 -22.42 0.39 5.19
C LYS A 70 -22.05 0.24 3.71
N VAL A 71 -20.77 0.43 3.39
CA VAL A 71 -20.29 0.28 2.01
C VAL A 71 -20.45 -1.16 1.52
N ASP A 72 -20.68 -1.33 0.22
CA ASP A 72 -20.83 -2.65 -0.39
C ASP A 72 -19.48 -3.31 -0.72
N TYR A 73 -18.44 -2.51 -0.99
CA TYR A 73 -17.15 -2.97 -1.46
C TYR A 73 -15.99 -2.31 -0.72
N ILE A 74 -14.95 -3.10 -0.45
CA ILE A 74 -13.65 -2.59 0.00
C ILE A 74 -12.58 -3.14 -0.96
N ALA A 75 -11.87 -2.23 -1.62
CA ALA A 75 -10.74 -2.57 -2.49
C ALA A 75 -9.42 -2.48 -1.70
N ILE A 76 -8.83 -3.64 -1.41
CA ILE A 76 -7.64 -3.76 -0.57
C ILE A 76 -6.40 -3.53 -1.44
N SER A 77 -5.68 -2.44 -1.16
CA SER A 77 -4.45 -2.10 -1.86
C SER A 77 -3.30 -3.01 -1.46
N PHE A 78 -2.44 -3.35 -2.42
CA PHE A 78 -1.27 -4.21 -2.23
C PHE A 78 -1.57 -5.51 -1.48
N ALA A 79 -2.70 -6.16 -1.81
CA ALA A 79 -3.02 -7.47 -1.27
C ALA A 79 -1.95 -8.48 -1.72
N ARG A 80 -1.27 -9.13 -0.77
CA ARG A 80 -0.15 -10.05 -1.04
C ARG A 80 -0.51 -11.50 -0.81
N TYR A 81 -1.31 -11.76 0.23
CA TYR A 81 -1.63 -13.12 0.64
C TYR A 81 -3.12 -13.26 0.88
N GLY A 82 -3.67 -14.46 0.63
CA GLY A 82 -5.07 -14.76 0.98
C GLY A 82 -5.38 -14.53 2.47
N THR A 83 -4.36 -14.64 3.34
CA THR A 83 -4.48 -14.35 4.77
C THR A 83 -4.79 -12.89 5.06
N ASP A 84 -4.44 -11.95 4.19
CA ASP A 84 -4.80 -10.53 4.34
C ASP A 84 -6.33 -10.36 4.24
N LEU A 85 -6.96 -11.06 3.29
CA LEU A 85 -8.41 -11.05 3.11
C LEU A 85 -9.12 -11.75 4.26
N THR A 86 -8.60 -12.89 4.72
CA THR A 86 -9.17 -13.60 5.87
C THR A 86 -9.13 -12.73 7.13
N LYS A 87 -8.02 -12.03 7.38
CA LYS A 87 -7.90 -11.11 8.52
C LYS A 87 -8.92 -9.97 8.43
N LEU A 88 -9.05 -9.33 7.26
CA LEU A 88 -10.03 -8.27 7.08
C LEU A 88 -11.46 -8.79 7.22
N ARG A 89 -11.78 -9.95 6.64
CA ARG A 89 -13.11 -10.56 6.79
C ARG A 89 -13.47 -10.77 8.26
N ASN A 90 -12.53 -11.30 9.06
CA ASN A 90 -12.74 -11.49 10.49
C ASN A 90 -12.91 -10.14 11.22
N TYR A 91 -12.06 -9.15 10.90
CA TYR A 91 -12.15 -7.79 11.45
C TYR A 91 -13.52 -7.14 11.20
N LEU A 92 -14.05 -7.29 9.98
CA LEU A 92 -15.36 -6.76 9.59
C LEU A 92 -16.51 -7.50 10.31
N ALA A 93 -16.46 -8.83 10.35
CA ALA A 93 -17.47 -9.64 11.01
C ALA A 93 -17.53 -9.41 12.53
N GLU A 94 -16.39 -9.12 13.17
CA GLU A 94 -16.33 -8.81 14.60
C GLU A 94 -16.94 -7.44 14.93
N ARG A 95 -16.69 -6.42 14.09
CA ARG A 95 -17.16 -5.05 14.35
C ARG A 95 -18.58 -4.78 13.88
N ASP A 96 -19.01 -5.45 12.82
CA ASP A 96 -20.36 -5.36 12.28
C ASP A 96 -20.84 -6.75 11.86
N PRO A 97 -21.40 -7.53 12.79
CA PRO A 97 -21.87 -8.89 12.49
C PRO A 97 -23.02 -8.95 11.48
N GLU A 98 -23.78 -7.86 11.31
CA GLU A 98 -24.96 -7.84 10.44
C GLU A 98 -24.60 -7.55 8.99
N HIS A 99 -23.70 -6.58 8.74
CA HIS A 99 -23.33 -6.15 7.39
C HIS A 99 -21.89 -6.53 7.01
N GLY A 100 -20.96 -6.52 7.97
CA GLY A 100 -19.53 -6.79 7.75
C GLY A 100 -19.20 -8.09 7.01
N PRO A 101 -19.85 -9.24 7.29
CA PRO A 101 -19.66 -10.48 6.53
C PRO A 101 -20.05 -10.39 5.05
N TYR A 102 -20.95 -9.47 4.69
CA TYR A 102 -21.49 -9.32 3.35
C TYR A 102 -20.76 -8.26 2.50
N ILE A 103 -19.94 -7.39 3.12
CA ILE A 103 -19.08 -6.47 2.37
C ILE A 103 -18.18 -7.26 1.42
N HIS A 104 -18.19 -6.92 0.14
CA HIS A 104 -17.37 -7.57 -0.86
C HIS A 104 -15.92 -7.08 -0.80
N LEU A 105 -14.98 -8.02 -0.69
CA LEU A 105 -13.56 -7.71 -0.69
C LEU A 105 -12.98 -7.88 -2.09
N ILE A 106 -12.31 -6.84 -2.59
CA ILE A 106 -11.63 -6.84 -3.90
C ILE A 106 -10.13 -6.71 -3.65
N SER A 107 -9.38 -7.75 -4.00
CA SER A 107 -7.91 -7.71 -3.95
C SER A 107 -7.35 -6.90 -5.10
N LYS A 108 -6.54 -5.88 -4.81
CA LYS A 108 -5.75 -5.18 -5.83
C LYS A 108 -4.37 -5.81 -5.93
N ILE A 109 -4.09 -6.42 -7.09
CA ILE A 109 -2.82 -7.07 -7.41
C ILE A 109 -1.85 -6.02 -7.96
N GLU A 110 -0.91 -5.56 -7.12
CA GLU A 110 -0.09 -4.37 -7.39
C GLU A 110 1.43 -4.62 -7.26
N ASN A 111 1.84 -5.81 -6.82
CA ASN A 111 3.24 -6.17 -6.68
C ASN A 111 3.50 -7.63 -7.02
N HIS A 112 4.79 -8.02 -7.05
CA HIS A 112 5.20 -9.37 -7.42
C HIS A 112 4.93 -10.44 -6.35
N GLU A 113 4.69 -10.04 -5.10
CA GLU A 113 4.45 -10.99 -4.00
C GLU A 113 3.05 -11.62 -4.05
N ALA A 114 2.12 -10.97 -4.74
CA ALA A 114 0.71 -11.34 -4.87
C ALA A 114 0.47 -12.55 -5.80
#